data_AF-A0A821HQ17-F1
#
_entry.id   AF-A0A821HQ17-F1
#
_cell.length_a   1.000
_cell.length_b   1.000
_cell.length_c   1.000
_cell.angle_alpha   90.00
_cell.angle_beta   90.00
_cell.angle_gamma   90.00
#
_symmetry.space_group_name_H-M   'P 1'
#
loop_
_entity.id
_entity.type
_entity.pdbx_description
1 polymer ?
#
loop_
_entity_poly.entity_id
_entity_poly.type
_entity_poly.pdbx_seq_one_letter_code
_entity_poly.pdbx_strand_id
1 'polypeptide(L)'
;PTDWNSAIQELLEKQGVDIKHEMEKKLLTMEEAFKREKEEADRLLREQKLEYESKIVELQKQVMETSMSQSMLSSILSSSGFVDTSSFKQNPFQQDFNENDNDTLNYCSWSEQDYQLAWWAWKKWRYHQMTSLRDYSNRIQPIWLIKDLLWGNSVYLKEANAISVELHKRVQFQFVLLTDTLYSPLPTDLCLSPSSSQRTIVAVEVQDLKNGARHYWTLEKFR
;
A
#
# COMPACT_ATOMS: atom_id res chain seq x y z
N PRO A 1 12.87 -8.96 62.56
CA PRO A 1 11.81 -9.48 61.68
C PRO A 1 12.35 -10.69 60.93
N THR A 2 11.82 -11.88 61.20
CA THR A 2 12.28 -13.13 60.59
C THR A 2 12.11 -13.04 59.08
N ASP A 3 13.19 -13.27 58.34
CA ASP A 3 13.27 -13.10 56.90
C ASP A 3 12.50 -14.24 56.22
N TRP A 4 11.20 -14.00 55.98
CA TRP A 4 10.28 -14.98 55.39
C TRP A 4 10.81 -15.55 54.07
N ASN A 5 11.60 -14.77 53.34
CA ASN A 5 12.28 -15.23 52.12
C ASN A 5 13.32 -16.32 52.41
N SER A 6 14.09 -16.22 53.49
CA SER A 6 15.05 -17.25 53.87
C SER A 6 14.37 -18.56 54.26
N ALA A 7 13.24 -18.49 54.97
CA ALA A 7 12.47 -19.68 55.33
C ALA A 7 11.85 -20.37 54.11
N ILE A 8 11.41 -19.60 53.11
CA ILE A 8 10.90 -20.12 51.84
C ILE A 8 12.02 -20.80 51.04
N GLN A 9 13.20 -20.18 50.98
CA GLN A 9 14.34 -20.69 50.23
C GLN A 9 14.92 -21.99 50.84
N GLU A 10 14.99 -22.08 52.17
CA GLU A 10 15.42 -23.29 52.89
C GLU A 10 14.42 -24.45 52.69
N LEU A 11 13.11 -24.16 52.62
CA LEU A 11 12.06 -25.16 52.41
C LEU A 11 12.06 -25.71 50.98
N LEU A 12 12.31 -24.84 50.00
CA LEU A 12 12.48 -25.19 48.59
C LEU A 12 13.70 -26.09 48.37
N GLU A 13 14.81 -25.76 49.03
CA GLU A 13 16.05 -26.55 49.02
C GLU A 13 15.84 -27.94 49.64
N LYS A 14 15.07 -28.03 50.74
CA LYS A 14 14.69 -29.29 51.40
C LYS A 14 13.75 -30.18 50.56
N GLN A 15 12.97 -29.59 49.66
CA GLN A 15 12.07 -30.33 48.74
C GLN A 15 12.77 -30.83 47.47
N GLY A 16 14.06 -30.48 47.26
CA GLY A 16 14.85 -30.94 46.12
C GLY A 16 14.40 -30.36 44.76
N VAL A 17 13.57 -29.32 44.78
CA VAL A 17 13.06 -28.66 43.58
C VAL A 17 13.77 -27.32 43.43
N ASP A 18 14.80 -27.29 42.57
CA ASP A 18 15.42 -26.04 42.15
C ASP A 18 14.52 -25.35 41.11
N ILE A 19 13.51 -24.62 41.62
CA ILE A 19 12.53 -23.88 40.81
C ILE A 19 13.22 -22.91 39.85
N LYS A 20 14.36 -22.35 40.24
CA LYS A 20 15.12 -21.43 39.40
C LYS A 20 15.68 -22.18 38.18
N HIS A 21 16.28 -23.35 38.40
CA HIS A 21 16.78 -24.20 37.33
C HIS A 21 15.66 -24.74 36.44
N GLU A 22 14.50 -25.12 37.01
CA GLU A 22 13.35 -25.56 36.22
C GLU A 22 12.76 -24.42 35.36
N MET A 23 12.70 -23.20 35.91
CA MET A 23 12.23 -22.02 35.19
C MET A 23 13.20 -21.61 34.08
N GLU A 24 14.51 -21.66 34.34
CA GLU A 24 15.55 -21.41 33.35
C GLU A 24 15.50 -22.46 32.23
N LYS A 25 15.28 -23.73 32.56
CA LYS A 25 15.07 -24.80 31.58
C LYS A 25 13.82 -24.58 30.73
N LYS A 26 12.69 -24.18 31.33
CA LYS A 26 11.45 -23.85 30.60
C LYS A 26 11.60 -22.61 29.72
N LEU A 27 12.40 -21.64 30.15
CA LEU A 27 12.69 -20.44 29.36
C LEU A 27 13.54 -20.80 28.14
N LEU A 28 14.56 -21.65 28.31
CA LEU A 28 15.42 -22.12 27.22
C LEU A 28 14.60 -22.91 26.18
N THR A 29 13.74 -23.84 26.61
CA THR A 29 12.92 -24.62 25.67
C THR A 29 11.92 -23.75 24.91
N MET A 30 11.39 -22.71 25.56
CA MET A 30 10.51 -21.74 24.94
C MET A 30 11.25 -20.86 23.93
N GLU A 31 12.46 -20.40 24.27
CA GLU A 31 13.31 -19.62 23.37
C GLU A 31 13.71 -20.42 22.12
N GLU A 32 14.08 -21.68 22.29
CA GLU A 32 14.35 -22.60 21.17
C GLU A 32 13.11 -22.83 20.30
N ALA A 33 11.92 -22.91 20.90
CA ALA A 33 10.67 -23.03 20.16
C ALA A 33 10.36 -21.78 19.33
N PHE A 34 10.50 -20.58 19.91
CA PHE A 34 10.32 -19.32 19.18
C PHE A 34 11.34 -19.15 18.07
N LYS A 35 12.60 -19.53 18.31
CA LYS A 35 13.64 -19.48 17.29
C LYS A 35 13.28 -20.38 16.10
N ARG A 36 12.83 -21.60 16.37
CA ARG A 36 12.40 -22.55 15.34
C ARG A 36 11.18 -22.05 14.57
N GLU A 37 10.16 -21.54 15.25
CA GLU A 37 8.95 -21.00 14.62
C GLU A 37 9.28 -19.81 13.72
N LYS A 38 10.17 -18.93 14.16
CA LYS A 38 10.67 -17.81 13.35
C LYS A 38 11.38 -18.30 12.09
N GLU A 39 12.28 -19.27 12.22
CA GLU A 39 13.00 -19.84 11.08
C GLU A 39 12.05 -20.53 10.08
N GLU A 40 10.99 -21.19 10.56
CA GLU A 40 9.96 -21.79 9.73
C GLU A 40 9.12 -20.74 9.00
N ALA A 41 8.73 -19.67 9.68
CA ALA A 41 8.02 -18.54 9.06
C ALA A 41 8.88 -17.87 7.98
N ASP A 42 10.16 -17.64 8.27
CA ASP A 42 11.11 -17.07 7.31
C ASP A 42 11.35 -18.00 6.11
N ARG A 43 11.35 -19.32 6.32
CA ARG A 43 11.44 -20.32 5.25
C ARG A 43 10.20 -20.27 4.35
N LEU A 44 9.01 -20.31 4.93
CA LEU A 44 7.75 -20.27 4.18
C LEU A 44 7.62 -18.98 3.35
N LEU A 45 7.99 -17.84 3.94
CA LEU A 45 7.98 -16.56 3.23
C LEU A 45 8.92 -16.57 2.01
N ARG A 46 10.11 -17.17 2.17
CA ARG A 46 11.10 -17.29 1.08
C ARG A 46 10.59 -18.20 -0.03
N GLU A 47 9.95 -19.32 0.32
CA GLU A 47 9.34 -20.24 -0.65
C GLU A 47 8.23 -19.55 -1.43
N GLN A 48 7.30 -18.86 -0.77
CA GLN A 48 6.25 -18.09 -1.44
C GLN A 48 6.85 -17.02 -2.37
N LYS A 49 7.89 -16.30 -1.92
CA LYS A 49 8.54 -15.29 -2.75
C LYS A 49 9.13 -15.89 -4.02
N LEU A 50 9.80 -17.03 -3.92
CA LEU A 50 10.37 -17.74 -5.07
C LEU A 50 9.28 -18.24 -6.03
N GLU A 51 8.16 -18.73 -5.49
CA GLU A 51 7.01 -19.15 -6.29
C GLU A 51 6.41 -17.98 -7.09
N TYR A 52 6.21 -16.83 -6.43
CA TYR A 52 5.74 -15.62 -7.11
C TYR A 52 6.73 -15.10 -8.16
N GLU A 53 8.03 -15.07 -7.85
CA GLU A 53 9.06 -14.68 -8.80
C GLU A 53 9.08 -15.61 -10.03
N SER A 54 9.00 -16.93 -9.82
CA SER A 54 8.92 -17.90 -10.91
C SER A 54 7.65 -17.71 -11.75
N LYS A 55 6.50 -17.49 -11.11
CA LYS A 55 5.23 -17.26 -11.83
C LYS A 55 5.28 -15.99 -12.67
N ILE A 56 5.92 -14.93 -12.18
CA ILE A 56 6.11 -13.69 -12.95
C ILE A 56 6.97 -13.95 -14.19
N VAL A 57 8.09 -14.67 -14.04
CA VAL A 57 8.96 -15.00 -15.17
C VAL A 57 8.23 -15.86 -16.21
N GLU A 58 7.45 -16.84 -15.77
CA GLU A 58 6.65 -17.68 -16.67
C GLU A 58 5.61 -16.84 -17.44
N LEU A 59 4.90 -15.95 -16.76
CA LEU A 59 3.94 -15.03 -17.40
C LEU A 59 4.62 -14.08 -18.38
N GLN A 60 5.80 -13.54 -18.03
CA GLN A 60 6.58 -12.69 -18.93
C GLN A 60 7.01 -13.46 -20.18
N LYS A 61 7.44 -14.71 -20.03
CA LYS A 61 7.79 -15.58 -21.15
C LYS A 61 6.58 -15.85 -22.05
N GLN A 62 5.42 -16.20 -21.48
CA GLN A 62 4.19 -16.40 -22.24
C GLN A 62 3.77 -15.15 -23.02
N VAL A 63 3.86 -13.96 -22.41
CA VAL A 63 3.59 -12.69 -23.11
C VAL A 63 4.59 -12.46 -24.24
N MET A 64 5.87 -12.78 -24.03
CA MET A 64 6.90 -12.63 -25.05
C MET A 64 6.69 -13.59 -26.24
N GLU A 65 6.38 -14.85 -25.96
CA GLU A 65 6.04 -15.86 -26.97
C GLU A 65 4.78 -15.47 -27.74
N THR A 66 3.72 -15.09 -27.04
CA THR A 66 2.45 -14.66 -27.65
C THR A 66 2.62 -13.43 -28.52
N SER A 67 3.37 -12.42 -28.05
CA SER A 67 3.62 -11.19 -28.81
C SER A 67 4.53 -11.43 -30.02
N MET A 68 5.55 -12.28 -29.90
CA MET A 68 6.41 -12.66 -31.01
C MET A 68 5.63 -13.45 -32.07
N SER A 69 4.79 -14.41 -31.67
CA SER A 69 3.92 -15.16 -32.57
C SER A 69 2.88 -14.28 -33.25
N GLN A 70 2.21 -13.38 -32.52
CA GLN A 70 1.27 -12.41 -33.11
C GLN A 70 1.97 -11.48 -34.09
N SER A 71 3.18 -11.02 -33.77
CA SER A 71 3.95 -10.14 -34.66
C SER A 71 4.35 -10.85 -35.95
N MET A 72 4.79 -12.12 -35.88
CA MET A 72 5.08 -12.93 -37.06
C MET A 72 3.83 -13.24 -37.90
N LEU A 73 2.70 -13.58 -37.26
CA LEU A 73 1.45 -13.80 -37.98
C LEU A 73 0.96 -12.51 -38.64
N SER A 74 1.07 -11.36 -37.97
CA SER A 74 0.68 -10.06 -38.52
C SER A 74 1.55 -9.65 -39.71
N SER A 75 2.85 -9.95 -39.71
CA SER A 75 3.75 -9.63 -40.82
C SER A 75 3.53 -10.57 -42.02
N ILE A 76 3.21 -11.84 -41.78
CA ILE A 76 2.82 -12.80 -42.82
C ILE A 76 1.47 -12.40 -43.44
N LEU A 77 0.47 -12.07 -42.63
CA LEU A 77 -0.84 -11.63 -43.11
C LEU A 77 -0.75 -10.29 -43.86
N SER A 78 0.04 -9.34 -43.36
CA SER A 78 0.28 -8.04 -44.01
C SER A 78 1.02 -8.18 -45.35
N SER A 79 1.88 -9.18 -45.50
CA SER A 79 2.56 -9.47 -46.77
C SER A 79 1.70 -10.24 -47.77
N SER A 80 0.64 -10.92 -47.31
CA SER A 80 -0.29 -11.69 -48.16
C SER A 80 -1.45 -10.89 -48.77
N GLY A 81 -1.56 -9.58 -48.49
CA GLY A 81 -2.48 -8.67 -49.17
C GLY A 81 -3.98 -8.89 -48.91
N PHE A 82 -4.37 -9.63 -47.87
CA PHE A 82 -5.77 -9.96 -47.57
C PHE A 82 -6.23 -9.44 -46.18
N VAL A 83 -7.16 -8.48 -46.24
CA VAL A 83 -8.18 -8.04 -45.25
C VAL A 83 -7.80 -7.09 -44.11
N ASP A 84 -8.64 -6.07 -43.98
CA ASP A 84 -8.71 -5.02 -42.95
C ASP A 84 -8.51 -5.52 -41.51
N THR A 85 -7.57 -4.88 -40.82
CA THR A 85 -7.18 -5.10 -39.41
C THR A 85 -8.19 -4.61 -38.37
N SER A 86 -9.43 -4.29 -38.77
CA SER A 86 -10.47 -3.76 -37.87
C SER A 86 -11.28 -4.85 -37.14
N SER A 87 -11.21 -6.12 -37.57
CA SER A 87 -12.04 -7.20 -37.00
C SER A 87 -11.35 -8.09 -35.94
N PHE A 88 -10.06 -7.88 -35.65
CA PHE A 88 -9.30 -8.72 -34.71
C PHE A 88 -9.11 -8.10 -33.31
N LYS A 89 -10.00 -7.18 -32.90
CA LYS A 89 -10.09 -6.71 -31.50
C LYS A 89 -10.88 -7.68 -30.61
N GLN A 90 -10.65 -8.99 -30.73
CA GLN A 90 -11.08 -9.93 -29.71
C GLN A 90 -9.93 -10.14 -28.74
N ASN A 91 -10.14 -9.75 -27.48
CA ASN A 91 -9.21 -10.01 -26.38
C ASN A 91 -8.90 -11.51 -26.32
N PRO A 92 -7.64 -11.95 -26.38
CA PRO A 92 -7.28 -13.36 -26.38
C PRO A 92 -7.36 -14.03 -24.98
N PHE A 93 -8.10 -13.44 -24.04
CA PHE A 93 -8.33 -13.99 -22.69
C PHE A 93 -9.61 -14.82 -22.57
N GLN A 94 -10.20 -15.24 -23.69
CA GLN A 94 -11.48 -15.93 -23.70
C GLN A 94 -11.42 -17.21 -24.52
N GLN A 95 -10.55 -18.13 -24.11
CA GLN A 95 -10.69 -19.52 -24.52
C GLN A 95 -10.05 -20.43 -23.48
N ASP A 96 -10.88 -20.89 -22.55
CA ASP A 96 -10.85 -22.23 -21.92
C ASP A 96 -11.85 -22.26 -20.76
N PHE A 97 -13.15 -22.31 -21.09
CA PHE A 97 -14.17 -22.82 -20.17
C PHE A 97 -15.11 -23.72 -20.97
N ASN A 98 -15.22 -24.95 -20.50
CA ASN A 98 -15.90 -26.09 -21.11
C ASN A 98 -17.37 -25.80 -21.50
N GLU A 99 -17.75 -26.29 -22.68
CA GLU A 99 -19.03 -26.12 -23.39
C GLU A 99 -20.25 -26.86 -22.79
N ASN A 100 -20.32 -27.15 -21.48
CA ASN A 100 -21.43 -27.95 -20.92
C ASN A 100 -22.31 -27.30 -19.84
N ASP A 101 -22.15 -26.01 -19.54
CA ASP A 101 -23.06 -25.29 -18.62
C ASP A 101 -23.87 -24.21 -19.36
N ASN A 102 -24.84 -24.66 -20.16
CA ASN A 102 -25.66 -23.82 -21.03
C ASN A 102 -26.76 -23.00 -20.30
N ASP A 103 -26.64 -22.78 -18.99
CA ASP A 103 -27.63 -22.04 -18.17
C ASP A 103 -27.07 -20.85 -17.37
N THR A 104 -25.76 -20.55 -17.43
CA THR A 104 -25.18 -19.48 -16.58
C THR A 104 -24.78 -18.19 -17.32
N LEU A 105 -24.94 -18.14 -18.65
CA LEU A 105 -24.70 -16.95 -19.47
C LEU A 105 -26.01 -16.30 -19.91
N ASN A 106 -26.94 -16.11 -18.98
CA ASN A 106 -28.04 -15.18 -19.19
C ASN A 106 -27.47 -13.76 -19.19
N TYR A 107 -27.20 -13.28 -20.40
CA TYR A 107 -26.81 -11.93 -20.77
C TYR A 107 -27.34 -10.89 -19.79
N CYS A 108 -26.47 -10.33 -18.95
CA CYS A 108 -26.74 -9.07 -18.28
C CYS A 108 -26.74 -7.97 -19.35
N SER A 109 -27.86 -7.87 -20.05
CA SER A 109 -28.12 -6.86 -21.08
C SER A 109 -28.68 -5.64 -20.37
N TRP A 110 -27.75 -4.84 -19.81
CA TRP A 110 -28.10 -3.55 -19.22
C TRP A 110 -28.90 -2.75 -20.24
N SER A 111 -30.11 -2.33 -19.87
CA SER A 111 -30.86 -1.40 -20.71
C SER A 111 -30.12 -0.07 -20.78
N GLU A 112 -30.37 0.74 -21.80
CA GLU A 112 -29.75 2.07 -21.90
C GLU A 112 -30.07 2.95 -20.68
N GLN A 113 -31.25 2.75 -20.08
CA GLN A 113 -31.65 3.41 -18.84
C GLN A 113 -30.80 2.93 -17.64
N ASP A 114 -30.53 1.63 -17.54
CA ASP A 114 -29.67 1.09 -16.49
C ASP A 114 -28.23 1.57 -16.66
N TYR A 115 -27.73 1.64 -17.91
CA TYR A 115 -26.40 2.17 -18.20
C TYR A 115 -26.29 3.64 -17.81
N GLN A 116 -27.28 4.46 -18.17
CA GLN A 116 -27.35 5.87 -17.77
C GLN A 116 -27.41 6.00 -16.24
N LEU A 117 -28.17 5.14 -15.56
CA LEU A 117 -28.30 5.15 -14.10
C LEU A 117 -27.00 4.72 -13.43
N ALA A 118 -26.34 3.66 -13.89
CA ALA A 118 -25.03 3.26 -13.39
C ALA A 118 -23.96 4.29 -13.70
N TRP A 119 -23.98 4.89 -14.89
CA TRP A 119 -23.05 5.97 -15.24
C TRP A 119 -23.27 7.19 -14.34
N TRP A 120 -24.53 7.58 -14.11
CA TRP A 120 -24.86 8.67 -13.19
C TRP A 120 -24.48 8.35 -11.75
N ALA A 121 -24.78 7.13 -11.27
CA ALA A 121 -24.42 6.66 -9.95
C ALA A 121 -22.89 6.58 -9.79
N TRP A 122 -22.16 6.09 -10.79
CA TRP A 122 -20.71 6.06 -10.84
C TRP A 122 -20.12 7.46 -10.88
N LYS A 123 -20.68 8.37 -11.67
CA LYS A 123 -20.29 9.78 -11.73
C LYS A 123 -20.51 10.45 -10.39
N LYS A 124 -21.69 10.27 -9.79
CA LYS A 124 -22.04 10.80 -8.47
C LYS A 124 -21.15 10.19 -7.39
N TRP A 125 -20.87 8.89 -7.42
CA TRP A 125 -19.93 8.21 -6.52
C TRP A 125 -18.51 8.77 -6.68
N ARG A 126 -18.05 8.97 -7.92
CA ARG A 126 -16.75 9.58 -8.26
C ARG A 126 -16.63 11.04 -7.80
N TYR A 127 -17.71 11.82 -7.81
CA TYR A 127 -17.70 13.23 -7.38
C TYR A 127 -17.96 13.40 -5.88
N HIS A 128 -18.81 12.57 -5.28
CA HIS A 128 -19.23 12.63 -3.87
C HIS A 128 -18.50 11.61 -2.99
N GLN A 129 -17.23 11.30 -3.29
CA GLN A 129 -16.42 10.32 -2.55
C GLN A 129 -16.33 10.65 -1.05
N MET A 130 -17.27 10.12 -0.27
CA MET A 130 -17.23 10.03 1.18
C MET A 130 -17.10 8.57 1.63
N THR A 131 -16.52 7.70 0.80
CA THR A 131 -16.33 6.29 1.16
C THR A 131 -14.89 5.88 0.97
N SER A 132 -14.19 5.95 2.10
CA SER A 132 -13.02 5.16 2.46
C SER A 132 -11.66 5.61 1.92
N LEU A 133 -10.71 5.69 2.86
CA LEU A 133 -9.26 5.84 2.70
C LEU A 133 -8.63 4.86 1.68
N ARG A 134 -9.36 3.84 1.19
CA ARG A 134 -8.88 2.86 0.21
C ARG A 134 -8.92 3.33 -1.24
N ASP A 135 -9.87 4.18 -1.63
CA ASP A 135 -9.97 4.62 -3.04
C ASP A 135 -8.88 5.64 -3.42
N TYR A 136 -8.15 6.12 -2.40
CA TYR A 136 -6.90 6.86 -2.53
C TYR A 136 -5.82 6.08 -3.30
N SER A 137 -5.82 4.74 -3.28
CA SER A 137 -4.78 3.94 -3.94
C SER A 137 -4.81 4.03 -5.48
N ASN A 138 -5.96 4.36 -6.09
CA ASN A 138 -6.11 4.41 -7.55
C ASN A 138 -5.95 5.83 -8.12
N ARG A 139 -5.77 6.86 -7.28
CA ARG A 139 -5.84 8.26 -7.70
C ARG A 139 -4.85 9.21 -7.02
N ILE A 140 -4.22 8.81 -5.91
CA ILE A 140 -2.99 9.47 -5.47
C ILE A 140 -1.90 9.15 -6.51
N GLN A 141 -0.96 10.07 -6.71
CA GLN A 141 0.39 9.67 -7.14
C GLN A 141 0.76 8.31 -6.54
N PRO A 142 1.42 7.38 -7.28
CA PRO A 142 1.67 6.03 -6.78
C PRO A 142 2.18 6.14 -5.35
N ILE A 143 1.63 5.37 -4.39
CA ILE A 143 1.95 5.50 -2.95
C ILE A 143 3.46 5.60 -2.69
N TRP A 144 4.24 4.93 -3.53
CA TRP A 144 5.68 5.03 -3.60
C TRP A 144 6.21 6.46 -3.83
N LEU A 145 5.64 7.24 -4.74
CA LEU A 145 6.04 8.62 -5.01
C LEU A 145 5.78 9.56 -3.81
N ILE A 146 4.67 9.39 -3.08
CA ILE A 146 4.47 10.12 -1.81
C ILE A 146 5.50 9.68 -0.77
N LYS A 147 5.74 8.38 -0.66
CA LYS A 147 6.75 7.86 0.26
C LYS A 147 8.13 8.44 -0.05
N ASP A 148 8.52 8.49 -1.31
CA ASP A 148 9.80 9.05 -1.76
C ASP A 148 9.89 10.55 -1.53
N LEU A 149 8.81 11.30 -1.79
CA LEU A 149 8.73 12.72 -1.46
C LEU A 149 8.90 12.94 0.06
N LEU A 150 8.24 12.15 0.89
CA LEU A 150 8.37 12.23 2.35
C LEU A 150 9.77 11.86 2.82
N TRP A 151 10.34 10.80 2.26
CA TRP A 151 11.66 10.30 2.65
C TRP A 151 12.76 11.27 2.21
N GLY A 152 12.70 11.76 0.96
CA GLY A 152 13.62 12.75 0.41
C GLY A 152 13.59 14.08 1.17
N ASN A 153 12.42 14.51 1.65
CA ASN A 153 12.28 15.76 2.42
C ASN A 153 12.39 15.57 3.94
N SER A 154 12.51 14.32 4.44
CA SER A 154 12.50 14.03 5.88
C SER A 154 13.69 14.64 6.63
N VAL A 155 14.83 14.83 5.95
CA VAL A 155 16.03 15.43 6.52
C VAL A 155 15.77 16.89 6.89
N TYR A 156 15.19 17.67 5.96
CA TYR A 156 14.84 19.07 6.19
C TYR A 156 13.84 19.24 7.34
N LEU A 157 12.86 18.34 7.44
CA LEU A 157 11.88 18.38 8.52
C LEU A 157 12.51 18.10 9.90
N LYS A 158 13.47 17.17 9.96
CA LYS A 158 14.22 16.92 11.20
C LYS A 158 15.13 18.09 11.57
N GLU A 159 15.82 18.66 10.59
CA GLU A 159 16.70 19.81 10.78
C GLU A 159 15.91 21.04 11.27
N ALA A 160 14.79 21.38 10.62
CA ALA A 160 13.95 22.50 11.05
C ALA A 160 13.40 22.31 12.48
N ASN A 161 13.02 21.08 12.85
CA ASN A 161 12.60 20.76 14.22
C ASN A 161 13.77 20.89 15.21
N ALA A 162 14.98 20.43 14.85
CA ALA A 162 16.17 20.59 15.68
C ALA A 162 16.53 22.08 15.88
N ILE A 163 16.51 22.88 14.82
CA ILE A 163 16.74 24.33 14.87
C ILE A 163 15.69 25.02 15.72
N SER A 164 14.42 24.62 15.61
CA SER A 164 13.34 25.18 16.43
C SER A 164 13.56 24.96 17.93
N VAL A 165 14.08 23.78 18.30
CA VAL A 165 14.48 23.45 19.67
C VAL A 165 15.69 24.28 20.08
N GLU A 166 16.74 24.33 19.26
CA GLU A 166 17.97 25.08 19.52
C GLU A 166 17.70 26.58 19.73
N LEU A 167 16.83 27.18 18.89
CA LEU A 167 16.43 28.58 18.97
C LEU A 167 15.31 28.87 19.99
N HIS A 168 14.83 27.85 20.72
CA HIS A 168 13.78 27.96 21.74
C HIS A 168 12.47 28.61 21.22
N LYS A 169 12.20 28.41 19.92
CA LYS A 169 11.04 29.00 19.23
C LYS A 169 9.75 28.24 19.52
N ARG A 170 9.83 26.98 20.00
CA ARG A 170 8.68 26.10 20.29
C ARG A 170 7.72 26.00 19.08
N VAL A 171 8.29 25.77 17.91
CA VAL A 171 7.56 25.50 16.67
C VAL A 171 7.75 24.04 16.29
N GLN A 172 6.69 23.36 15.88
CA GLN A 172 6.74 21.97 15.40
C GLN A 172 6.41 21.91 13.91
N PHE A 173 7.22 21.14 13.17
CA PHE A 173 7.03 20.86 11.76
C PHE A 173 6.59 19.41 11.57
N GLN A 174 5.50 19.19 10.83
CA GLN A 174 4.96 17.85 10.55
C GLN A 174 4.48 17.75 9.10
N PHE A 175 4.71 16.60 8.47
CA PHE A 175 4.11 16.33 7.16
C PHE A 175 2.60 16.09 7.29
N VAL A 176 1.84 16.71 6.40
CA VAL A 176 0.39 16.55 6.31
C VAL A 176 -0.03 16.33 4.86
N LEU A 177 -1.02 15.46 4.67
CA LEU A 177 -1.68 15.28 3.38
C LEU A 177 -2.94 16.12 3.37
N LEU A 178 -2.95 17.16 2.53
CA LEU A 178 -4.12 18.02 2.38
C LEU A 178 -4.89 17.58 1.14
N THR A 179 -6.20 17.41 1.28
CA THR A 179 -7.08 17.02 0.17
C THR A 179 -8.08 18.13 -0.13
N ASP A 180 -8.11 18.56 -1.39
CA ASP A 180 -9.07 19.54 -1.90
C ASP A 180 -10.44 18.88 -1.97
N THR A 181 -11.36 19.37 -1.15
CA THR A 181 -12.75 18.89 -1.11
C THR A 181 -13.69 20.08 -1.09
N LEU A 182 -14.93 19.87 -1.55
CA LEU A 182 -15.96 20.92 -1.58
C LEU A 182 -16.25 21.56 -0.21
N TYR A 183 -15.93 20.85 0.89
CA TYR A 183 -16.16 21.30 2.26
C TYR A 183 -14.87 21.77 2.97
N SER A 184 -13.71 21.55 2.35
CA SER A 184 -12.40 22.01 2.83
C SER A 184 -11.56 22.36 1.60
N PRO A 185 -11.88 23.49 0.94
CA PRO A 185 -11.16 23.91 -0.25
C PRO A 185 -9.72 24.24 0.13
N LEU A 186 -8.77 23.68 -0.63
CA LEU A 186 -7.36 23.98 -0.44
C LEU A 186 -7.08 25.45 -0.85
N PRO A 187 -6.31 26.22 -0.06
CA PRO A 187 -5.86 27.54 -0.46
C PRO A 187 -5.18 27.51 -1.83
N THR A 188 -5.45 28.49 -2.69
CA THR A 188 -4.91 28.57 -4.06
C THR A 188 -3.38 28.48 -4.09
N ASP A 189 -2.69 28.99 -3.07
CA ASP A 189 -1.23 28.95 -2.92
C ASP A 189 -0.67 27.54 -2.72
N LEU A 190 -1.51 26.59 -2.33
CA LEU A 190 -1.15 25.17 -2.14
C LEU A 190 -1.60 24.31 -3.34
N CYS A 191 -2.42 24.85 -4.24
CA CYS A 191 -2.92 24.14 -5.41
C CYS A 191 -1.91 24.23 -6.56
N LEU A 192 -1.17 23.14 -6.81
CA LEU A 192 -0.07 23.12 -7.78
C LEU A 192 -0.50 23.21 -9.26
N SER A 193 -1.81 23.14 -9.58
CA SER A 193 -2.34 23.48 -10.92
C SER A 193 -3.88 23.39 -10.95
N PRO A 194 -4.60 24.33 -11.61
CA PRO A 194 -6.05 24.24 -11.80
C PRO A 194 -6.47 23.12 -12.77
N SER A 195 -5.53 22.52 -13.51
CA SER A 195 -5.79 21.44 -14.46
C SER A 195 -5.37 20.05 -13.96
N SER A 196 -4.63 19.98 -12.85
CA SER A 196 -4.21 18.69 -12.31
C SER A 196 -5.38 18.07 -11.53
N SER A 197 -5.70 16.82 -11.85
CA SER A 197 -6.67 16.03 -11.09
C SER A 197 -6.13 15.63 -9.69
N GLN A 198 -5.05 16.27 -9.23
CA GLN A 198 -4.36 15.98 -7.99
C GLN A 198 -5.13 16.63 -6.84
N ARG A 199 -6.13 15.88 -6.33
CA ARG A 199 -6.93 16.32 -5.21
C ARG A 199 -6.16 16.28 -3.89
N THR A 200 -5.06 15.54 -3.78
CA THR A 200 -4.27 15.42 -2.54
C THR A 200 -2.83 15.85 -2.77
N ILE A 201 -2.32 16.72 -1.90
CA ILE A 201 -0.96 17.24 -1.92
C ILE A 201 -0.24 16.91 -0.61
N VAL A 202 1.09 16.82 -0.67
CA VAL A 202 1.96 16.75 0.52
C VAL A 202 2.35 18.18 0.90
N ALA A 203 2.10 18.55 2.14
CA ALA A 203 2.45 19.85 2.71
C ALA A 203 3.15 19.69 4.07
N VAL A 204 3.74 20.76 4.58
CA VAL A 204 4.29 20.85 5.93
C VAL A 204 3.39 21.72 6.78
N GLU A 205 2.84 21.15 7.85
CA GLU A 205 2.17 21.89 8.91
C GLU A 205 3.22 22.46 9.87
N VAL A 206 3.16 23.77 10.07
CA VAL A 206 3.97 24.53 11.02
C VAL A 206 3.07 24.95 12.16
N GLN A 207 3.28 24.38 13.34
CA GLN A 207 2.49 24.65 14.53
C GLN A 207 3.31 25.44 15.55
N ASP A 208 2.85 26.63 15.91
CA ASP A 208 3.39 27.40 17.03
C ASP A 208 2.79 26.89 18.34
N LEU A 209 3.60 26.30 19.22
CA LEU A 209 3.14 25.77 20.51
C LEU A 209 2.90 26.86 21.56
N LYS A 210 3.37 28.10 21.33
CA LYS A 210 3.12 29.23 22.24
C LYS A 210 1.78 29.89 21.93
N ASN A 211 1.49 30.08 20.64
CA ASN A 211 0.31 30.83 20.19
C ASN A 211 -0.82 29.93 19.67
N GLY A 212 -0.56 28.63 19.46
CA GLY A 212 -1.52 27.68 18.90
C GLY A 212 -1.82 27.88 17.41
N ALA A 213 -1.14 28.82 16.75
CA ALA A 213 -1.32 29.10 15.34
C ALA A 213 -0.77 27.95 14.47
N ARG A 214 -1.49 27.64 13.39
CA ARG A 214 -1.12 26.60 12.42
C ARG A 214 -1.03 27.20 11.03
N HIS A 215 0.05 26.88 10.33
CA HIS A 215 0.28 27.29 8.96
C HIS A 215 0.63 26.09 8.09
N TYR A 216 0.22 26.11 6.82
CA TYR A 216 0.54 25.06 5.86
C TYR A 216 1.46 25.62 4.79
N TRP A 217 2.62 25.00 4.61
CA TRP A 217 3.59 25.36 3.58
C TRP A 217 3.72 24.24 2.55
N THR A 218 3.93 24.61 1.29
CA THR A 218 4.33 23.65 0.25
C THR A 218 5.73 23.12 0.52
N LEU A 219 6.04 21.92 0.03
CA LEU A 219 7.40 21.35 0.13
C LEU A 219 8.45 22.26 -0.53
N GLU A 220 8.09 22.93 -1.63
CA GLU A 220 8.96 23.90 -2.32
C GLU A 220 9.28 25.12 -1.48
N LYS A 221 8.32 25.63 -0.70
CA LYS A 221 8.52 26.76 0.20
C LYS A 221 9.30 26.39 1.45
N PHE A 222 9.23 25.13 1.87
CA PHE A 222 9.87 24.63 3.08
C PHE A 222 11.35 24.29 2.90
N ARG A 223 11.75 23.86 1.69
CA ARG A 223 13.14 23.59 1.33
C ARG A 223 13.99 24.87 1.32
#